data_AF-F5Z1K7-F1
#
_entry.id   AF-F5Z1K7-F1
#
_cell.length_a   1.000
_cell.length_b   1.000
_cell.length_c   1.000
_cell.angle_alpha   90.00
_cell.angle_beta   90.00
_cell.angle_gamma   90.00
#
_symmetry.space_group_name_H-M   'P 1'
#
loop_
_entity.id
_entity.type
_entity.pdbx_description
1 polymer ?
#
loop_
_entity_poly.entity_id
_entity_poly.type
_entity_poly.pdbx_seq_one_letter_code
_entity_poly.pdbx_strand_id
1 'polypeptide(L)'
;MTGPDVGSQPPAATRPARPADVDTGFWLWLSALPLMTTGYVVSLLVAPELAEMPVTYPIIGLTALVMVVVVATFLVLMRSGYRWARTVLTGGAIASVAYAMSGLSHPDPRPAVAVTIAVTGIVGSVLIAAGTFLLHRSDAQEYLTR
;
A
#
# COMPACT_ATOMS: atom_id res chain seq x y z
N MET A 1 6.26 -11.63 63.39
CA MET A 1 6.18 -10.49 62.46
C MET A 1 6.19 -11.05 61.05
N THR A 2 5.01 -11.32 60.48
CA THR A 2 4.85 -11.80 59.10
C THR A 2 4.52 -10.59 58.24
N GLY A 3 5.49 -10.12 57.44
CA GLY A 3 5.26 -9.06 56.46
C GLY A 3 4.35 -9.55 55.34
N PRO A 4 3.55 -8.68 54.71
CA PRO A 4 2.66 -9.07 53.62
C PRO A 4 3.48 -9.46 52.39
N ASP A 5 3.21 -10.66 51.86
CA ASP A 5 3.67 -11.12 50.55
C ASP A 5 3.17 -10.13 49.49
N VAL A 6 4.08 -9.25 49.05
CA VAL A 6 3.87 -8.45 47.84
C VAL A 6 3.92 -9.42 46.67
N GLY A 7 2.74 -9.86 46.25
CA GLY A 7 2.57 -10.71 45.08
C GLY A 7 3.38 -10.15 43.91
N SER A 8 4.28 -10.96 43.39
CA SER A 8 5.00 -10.67 42.16
C SER A 8 3.99 -10.43 41.06
N GLN A 9 3.85 -9.17 40.66
CA GLN A 9 3.07 -8.79 39.49
C GLN A 9 3.59 -9.62 38.32
N PRO A 10 2.73 -10.38 37.61
CA PRO A 10 3.16 -11.13 36.43
C PRO A 10 3.86 -10.14 35.49
N PRO A 11 5.04 -10.48 34.92
CA PRO A 11 5.71 -9.59 33.98
C PRO A 11 4.68 -9.20 32.94
N ALA A 12 4.39 -7.90 32.85
CA ALA A 12 3.43 -7.36 31.90
C ALA A 12 3.80 -7.96 30.55
N ALA A 13 2.94 -8.82 30.00
CA ALA A 13 3.23 -9.59 28.81
C ALA A 13 3.82 -8.65 27.77
N THR A 14 5.13 -8.78 27.54
CA THR A 14 5.88 -7.89 26.67
C THR A 14 5.21 -8.02 25.32
N ARG A 15 4.39 -7.05 24.94
CA ARG A 15 3.73 -7.05 23.63
C ARG A 15 4.86 -7.26 22.63
N PRO A 16 4.82 -8.31 21.77
CA PRO A 16 5.93 -8.62 20.88
C PRO A 16 6.39 -7.34 20.21
N ALA A 17 7.68 -7.00 20.38
CA ALA A 17 8.23 -5.80 19.79
C ALA A 17 7.93 -5.86 18.29
N ARG A 18 7.37 -4.78 17.73
CA ARG A 18 6.95 -4.75 16.33
C ARG A 18 8.18 -5.12 15.45
N PRO A 19 8.09 -6.14 14.59
CA PRO A 19 9.20 -6.54 13.73
C PRO A 19 9.57 -5.42 12.75
N ALA A 20 10.87 -5.22 12.53
CA ALA A 20 11.38 -4.22 11.58
C ALA A 20 10.89 -4.45 10.14
N ASP A 21 10.58 -5.70 9.77
CA ASP A 21 10.05 -6.06 8.46
C ASP A 21 8.66 -5.47 8.21
N VAL A 22 7.82 -5.36 9.25
CA VAL A 22 6.47 -4.77 9.15
C VAL A 22 6.56 -3.27 8.92
N ASP A 23 7.44 -2.58 9.66
CA ASP A 23 7.66 -1.15 9.45
C ASP A 23 8.30 -0.89 8.06
N THR A 24 9.25 -1.72 7.63
CA THR A 24 9.87 -1.61 6.31
C THR A 24 8.86 -1.85 5.18
N GLY A 25 8.06 -2.92 5.27
CA GLY A 25 6.99 -3.19 4.31
C GLY A 25 5.94 -2.08 4.25
N PHE A 26 5.56 -1.52 5.41
CA PHE A 26 4.69 -0.35 5.50
C PHE A 26 5.26 0.86 4.75
N TRP A 27 6.54 1.17 4.95
CA TRP A 27 7.18 2.30 4.26
C TRP A 27 7.27 2.10 2.75
N LEU A 28 7.61 0.89 2.30
CA LEU A 28 7.65 0.56 0.87
C LEU A 28 6.27 0.79 0.24
N TRP A 29 5.21 0.31 0.87
CA TRP A 29 3.84 0.51 0.39
C TRP A 29 3.39 1.97 0.46
N LEU A 30 3.71 2.65 1.56
CA LEU A 30 3.39 4.07 1.73
C LEU A 30 4.08 4.94 0.67
N SER A 31 5.29 4.58 0.25
CA SER A 31 6.01 5.26 -0.83
C SER A 31 5.50 4.88 -2.23
N ALA A 32 5.03 3.64 -2.41
CA ALA A 32 4.45 3.18 -3.66
C ALA A 32 3.13 3.87 -4.00
N LEU A 33 2.33 4.17 -2.97
CA LEU A 33 1.03 4.84 -3.11
C LEU A 33 1.10 6.16 -3.91
N PRO A 34 1.83 7.21 -3.47
CA PRO A 34 1.88 8.48 -4.18
C PRO A 34 2.50 8.32 -5.58
N LEU A 35 3.45 7.39 -5.73
CA LEU A 35 4.08 7.12 -7.01
C LEU A 35 3.08 6.56 -8.03
N MET A 36 2.32 5.53 -7.64
CA MET A 36 1.25 4.94 -8.46
C MET A 36 0.12 5.93 -8.72
N THR A 37 -0.26 6.73 -7.71
CA THR A 37 -1.28 7.78 -7.88
C THR A 37 -0.83 8.83 -8.89
N THR A 38 0.45 9.20 -8.91
CA THR A 38 0.98 10.15 -9.90
C THR A 38 0.86 9.60 -11.32
N GLY A 39 1.24 8.33 -11.54
CA GLY A 39 1.09 7.66 -12.83
C GLY A 39 -0.37 7.61 -13.30
N TYR A 40 -1.29 7.31 -12.37
CA TYR A 40 -2.72 7.31 -12.63
C TYR A 40 -3.27 8.70 -13.02
N VAL A 41 -2.91 9.75 -12.27
CA VAL A 41 -3.33 11.13 -12.58
C VAL A 41 -2.84 11.56 -13.96
N VAL A 42 -1.59 11.25 -14.31
CA VAL A 42 -1.04 11.54 -15.64
C VAL A 42 -1.84 10.79 -16.72
N SER A 43 -2.18 9.53 -16.50
CA SER A 43 -3.01 8.76 -17.43
C SER A 43 -4.39 9.39 -17.63
N LEU A 44 -5.02 9.94 -16.58
CA LEU A 44 -6.31 10.61 -16.70
C LEU A 44 -6.22 11.91 -17.50
N LEU A 45 -5.21 12.74 -17.24
CA LEU A 45 -5.03 14.03 -17.90
C LEU A 45 -4.78 13.93 -19.40
N VAL A 46 -4.35 12.77 -19.87
CA VAL A 46 -4.05 12.52 -21.28
C VAL A 46 -5.17 11.72 -21.97
N ALA A 47 -6.13 11.19 -21.22
CA ALA A 47 -7.22 10.38 -21.76
C ALA A 47 -8.19 11.24 -22.60
N PRO A 48 -8.33 10.98 -23.92
CA PRO A 48 -9.17 11.78 -24.80
C PRO A 48 -10.68 11.60 -24.51
N GLU A 49 -11.09 10.41 -24.09
CA GLU A 49 -12.49 10.04 -23.82
C GLU A 49 -13.08 10.79 -22.60
N LEU A 50 -12.22 11.18 -21.64
CA LEU A 50 -12.65 11.90 -20.44
C LEU A 50 -12.88 13.40 -20.69
N ALA A 51 -12.41 13.93 -21.82
CA ALA A 51 -12.55 15.34 -22.17
C ALA A 51 -13.98 15.70 -22.63
N GLU A 52 -14.78 14.72 -23.05
CA GLU A 52 -16.13 14.96 -23.58
C GLU A 52 -17.16 15.31 -22.50
N MET A 53 -16.90 14.95 -21.23
CA MET A 53 -17.76 15.29 -20.09
C MET A 53 -16.93 15.87 -18.93
N PRO A 54 -16.99 17.18 -18.66
CA PRO A 54 -16.15 17.82 -17.64
C PRO A 54 -16.45 17.36 -16.20
N VAL A 55 -17.62 16.74 -15.96
CA VAL A 55 -18.00 16.13 -14.68
C VAL A 55 -17.22 14.83 -14.39
N THR A 56 -16.63 14.18 -15.40
CA THR A 56 -15.99 12.88 -15.20
C THR A 56 -14.66 13.00 -14.46
N TYR A 57 -13.87 14.05 -14.71
CA TYR A 57 -12.61 14.32 -14.01
C TYR A 57 -12.74 14.40 -12.48
N PRO A 58 -13.66 15.21 -11.89
CA PRO A 58 -13.79 15.29 -10.44
C PRO A 58 -14.32 14.00 -9.83
N ILE A 59 -15.21 13.26 -10.51
CA ILE A 59 -15.71 11.97 -10.02
C ILE A 59 -14.56 10.96 -9.92
N ILE A 60 -13.80 10.79 -11.01
CA ILE A 60 -12.67 9.85 -11.03
C ILE A 60 -11.59 10.29 -10.04
N GLY A 61 -11.29 11.59 -9.96
CA GLY A 61 -10.34 12.14 -9.00
C GLY A 61 -10.76 11.86 -7.55
N LEU A 62 -12.05 12.03 -7.23
CA LEU A 62 -12.60 11.68 -5.93
C LEU A 62 -12.51 10.18 -5.66
N THR A 63 -12.84 9.33 -6.63
CA THR A 63 -12.70 7.87 -6.51
C THR A 63 -11.25 7.46 -6.23
N ALA A 64 -10.29 8.06 -6.94
CA ALA A 64 -8.87 7.82 -6.73
C ALA A 64 -8.41 8.25 -5.34
N LEU A 65 -8.85 9.43 -4.89
CA LEU A 65 -8.58 9.93 -3.55
C LEU A 65 -9.13 8.99 -2.47
N VAL A 66 -10.38 8.53 -2.63
CA VAL A 66 -10.99 7.55 -1.73
C VAL A 66 -10.16 6.26 -1.70
N MET A 67 -9.71 5.76 -2.85
CA MET A 67 -8.85 4.58 -2.90
C MET A 67 -7.52 4.80 -2.17
N VAL A 68 -6.87 5.96 -2.31
CA VAL A 68 -5.64 6.29 -1.57
C VAL A 68 -5.89 6.26 -0.07
N VAL A 69 -6.98 6.88 0.40
CA VAL A 69 -7.35 6.90 1.83
C VAL A 69 -7.65 5.49 2.34
N VAL A 70 -8.36 4.68 1.56
CA VAL A 70 -8.67 3.29 1.90
C VAL A 70 -7.39 2.46 2.04
N VAL A 71 -6.46 2.54 1.08
CA VAL A 71 -5.18 1.79 1.17
C VAL A 71 -4.34 2.29 2.33
N ALA A 72 -4.24 3.61 2.56
CA ALA A 72 -3.55 4.16 3.71
C ALA A 72 -4.15 3.66 5.05
N THR A 73 -5.47 3.56 5.13
CA THR A 73 -6.17 3.00 6.29
C THR A 73 -5.80 1.54 6.52
N PHE A 74 -5.82 0.72 5.45
CA PHE A 74 -5.40 -0.68 5.55
C PHE A 74 -3.93 -0.84 5.92
N LEU A 75 -3.04 0.06 5.48
CA LEU A 75 -1.63 0.07 5.90
C LEU A 75 -1.48 0.33 7.40
N VAL A 76 -2.29 1.24 7.96
CA VAL A 76 -2.31 1.49 9.42
C VAL A 76 -2.88 0.29 10.18
N LEU A 77 -3.92 -0.36 9.65
CA LEU A 77 -4.45 -1.62 10.20
C LEU A 77 -3.40 -2.73 10.17
N MET A 78 -2.68 -2.92 9.06
CA MET A 78 -1.57 -3.86 8.99
C MET A 78 -0.51 -3.53 10.04
N ARG A 79 -0.14 -2.25 10.18
CA ARG A 79 0.82 -1.78 11.18
C ARG A 79 0.37 -2.04 12.63
N SER A 80 -0.93 -2.19 12.87
CA SER A 80 -1.48 -2.52 14.19
C SER A 80 -1.66 -4.03 14.44
N GLY A 81 -1.28 -4.90 13.49
CA GLY A 81 -1.25 -6.35 13.69
C GLY A 81 -2.39 -7.13 13.04
N TYR A 82 -3.21 -6.50 12.20
CA TYR A 82 -4.36 -7.16 11.56
C TYR A 82 -3.94 -8.02 10.34
N ARG A 83 -4.21 -9.32 10.39
CA ARG A 83 -3.85 -10.27 9.31
C ARG A 83 -4.66 -10.09 8.02
N TRP A 84 -5.94 -9.69 8.14
CA TRP A 84 -6.83 -9.51 6.98
C TRP A 84 -6.49 -8.27 6.14
N ALA A 85 -5.86 -7.27 6.77
CA ALA A 85 -5.34 -6.12 6.04
C ALA A 85 -4.34 -6.56 4.96
N ARG A 86 -3.51 -7.56 5.25
CA ARG A 86 -2.53 -8.09 4.30
C ARG A 86 -3.18 -8.70 3.07
N THR A 87 -4.22 -9.52 3.22
CA THR A 87 -4.87 -10.16 2.06
C THR A 87 -5.52 -9.14 1.14
N VAL A 88 -6.21 -8.14 1.71
CA VAL A 88 -6.85 -7.05 0.94
C VAL A 88 -5.79 -6.20 0.24
N LEU A 89 -4.76 -5.82 0.97
CA LEU A 89 -3.63 -5.09 0.43
C LEU A 89 -3.03 -5.87 -0.73
N THR A 90 -2.64 -7.14 -0.55
CA THR A 90 -2.03 -7.96 -1.61
C THR A 90 -2.92 -8.09 -2.85
N GLY A 91 -4.24 -8.24 -2.69
CA GLY A 91 -5.17 -8.27 -3.82
C GLY A 91 -5.18 -6.95 -4.60
N GLY A 92 -5.28 -5.82 -3.90
CA GLY A 92 -5.22 -4.49 -4.51
C GLY A 92 -3.87 -4.19 -5.17
N ALA A 93 -2.79 -4.67 -4.57
CA ALA A 93 -1.44 -4.60 -5.13
C ALA A 93 -1.33 -5.34 -6.47
N ILE A 94 -1.79 -6.58 -6.54
CA ILE A 94 -1.77 -7.37 -7.79
C ILE A 94 -2.60 -6.67 -8.87
N ALA A 95 -3.78 -6.15 -8.53
CA ALA A 95 -4.61 -5.39 -9.47
C ALA A 95 -3.90 -4.14 -9.98
N SER A 96 -3.21 -3.41 -9.10
CA SER A 96 -2.46 -2.19 -9.46
C SER A 96 -1.28 -2.51 -10.38
N VAL A 97 -0.56 -3.59 -10.11
CA VAL A 97 0.55 -4.07 -10.95
C VAL A 97 0.05 -4.52 -12.32
N ALA A 98 -1.08 -5.23 -12.39
CA ALA A 98 -1.71 -5.61 -13.66
C ALA A 98 -2.15 -4.38 -14.46
N TYR A 99 -2.73 -3.37 -13.80
CA TYR A 99 -3.08 -2.10 -14.43
C TYR A 99 -1.85 -1.38 -15.01
N ALA A 100 -0.75 -1.31 -14.24
CA ALA A 100 0.51 -0.72 -14.72
C ALA A 100 1.08 -1.45 -15.96
N MET A 101 1.03 -2.80 -15.97
CA MET A 101 1.43 -3.59 -17.13
C MET A 101 0.56 -3.32 -18.36
N SER A 102 -0.75 -3.18 -18.19
CA SER A 102 -1.65 -2.80 -19.29
C SER A 102 -1.31 -1.43 -19.87
N GLY A 103 -1.01 -0.44 -19.01
CA GLY A 103 -0.59 0.90 -19.44
C GLY A 103 0.75 0.90 -20.19
N LEU A 104 1.69 0.05 -19.79
CA LEU A 104 2.97 -0.14 -20.50
C LEU A 104 2.79 -0.78 -21.89
N SER A 105 1.74 -1.58 -22.07
CA SER A 105 1.48 -2.30 -23.33
C SER A 105 0.89 -1.38 -24.41
N HIS A 106 0.31 -0.25 -24.02
CA HIS A 106 -0.26 0.75 -24.92
C HIS A 106 0.34 2.14 -24.62
N PRO A 107 1.63 2.35 -24.91
CA PRO A 107 2.29 3.61 -24.57
C PRO A 107 1.74 4.79 -25.38
N ASP A 108 1.54 5.91 -24.71
CA ASP A 108 1.14 7.17 -25.34
C ASP A 108 2.23 7.67 -26.32
N PRO A 109 1.85 8.25 -27.48
CA PRO A 109 2.81 8.79 -28.44
C PRO A 109 3.68 9.94 -27.87
N ARG A 110 3.28 10.58 -26.76
CA ARG A 110 4.05 11.64 -26.10
C ARG A 110 5.14 11.02 -25.21
N PRO A 111 6.43 11.25 -25.50
CA PRO A 111 7.53 10.57 -24.81
C PRO A 111 7.59 10.88 -23.30
N ALA A 112 7.27 12.11 -22.89
CA ALA A 112 7.23 12.50 -21.48
C ALA A 112 6.15 11.75 -20.69
N VAL A 113 4.99 11.48 -21.30
CA VAL A 113 3.87 10.74 -20.68
C VAL A 113 4.25 9.28 -20.53
N ALA A 114 4.78 8.66 -21.60
CA ALA A 114 5.23 7.28 -21.60
C ALA A 114 6.31 7.01 -20.54
N VAL A 115 7.31 7.88 -20.43
CA VAL A 115 8.36 7.76 -19.41
C VAL A 115 7.78 7.89 -18.00
N THR A 116 6.87 8.82 -17.77
CA THR A 116 6.25 9.02 -16.45
C THR A 116 5.44 7.81 -16.02
N ILE A 117 4.61 7.26 -16.92
CA ILE A 117 3.82 6.04 -16.66
C ILE A 117 4.75 4.84 -16.43
N ALA A 118 5.83 4.72 -17.20
CA ALA A 118 6.77 3.62 -17.05
C ALA A 118 7.53 3.67 -15.72
N VAL A 119 8.08 4.82 -15.34
CA VAL A 119 8.83 4.97 -14.09
C VAL A 119 7.91 4.74 -12.88
N THR A 120 6.73 5.36 -12.88
CA THR A 120 5.78 5.22 -11.77
C THR A 120 5.24 3.80 -11.65
N GLY A 121 4.91 3.17 -12.77
CA GLY A 121 4.44 1.80 -12.84
C GLY A 121 5.50 0.77 -12.41
N ILE A 122 6.71 0.85 -12.96
CA ILE A 122 7.79 -0.11 -12.67
C ILE A 122 8.24 0.02 -11.21
N VAL A 123 8.62 1.22 -10.79
CA VAL A 123 9.15 1.44 -9.43
C VAL A 123 8.07 1.17 -8.39
N GLY A 124 6.82 1.60 -8.64
CA GLY A 124 5.71 1.32 -7.74
C GLY A 124 5.43 -0.19 -7.62
N SER A 125 5.50 -0.94 -8.72
CA SER A 125 5.30 -2.38 -8.71
C SER A 125 6.39 -3.10 -7.91
N VAL A 126 7.66 -2.68 -8.05
CA VAL A 126 8.78 -3.25 -7.29
C VAL A 126 8.63 -2.99 -5.80
N LEU A 127 8.26 -1.76 -5.40
CA LEU A 127 8.02 -1.41 -4.00
C LEU A 127 6.89 -2.24 -3.38
N ILE A 128 5.79 -2.42 -4.13
CA ILE A 128 4.65 -3.24 -3.72
C ILE A 128 5.05 -4.71 -3.54
N ALA A 129 5.78 -5.28 -4.51
CA ALA A 129 6.24 -6.66 -4.47
C ALA A 129 7.23 -6.90 -3.31
N ALA A 130 8.20 -6.01 -3.13
CA ALA A 130 9.16 -6.07 -2.04
C ALA A 130 8.47 -5.99 -0.67
N GLY A 131 7.51 -5.07 -0.50
CA GLY A 131 6.72 -5.01 0.73
C GLY A 131 5.90 -6.28 0.97
N THR A 132 5.29 -6.85 -0.08
CA THR A 132 4.53 -8.11 0.01
C THR A 132 5.41 -9.26 0.45
N PHE A 133 6.63 -9.34 -0.08
CA PHE A 133 7.60 -10.37 0.27
C PHE A 133 8.03 -10.27 1.74
N LEU A 134 8.39 -9.07 2.22
CA LEU A 134 8.76 -8.85 3.62
C LEU A 134 7.64 -9.24 4.58
N LEU A 135 6.39 -8.94 4.22
CA LEU A 135 5.22 -9.27 5.02
C LEU A 135 4.94 -10.78 5.08
N HIS A 136 5.46 -11.58 4.16
CA HIS A 136 5.31 -13.04 4.16
C HIS A 136 6.29 -13.77 5.07
N ARG A 137 7.34 -13.10 5.55
CA ARG A 137 8.37 -13.68 6.42
C ARG A 137 7.79 -14.14 7.77
N SER A 138 8.35 -15.21 8.33
CA SER A 138 7.97 -15.82 9.62
C SER A 138 7.77 -14.79 10.73
N ASP A 139 8.68 -13.83 10.82
CA ASP A 139 8.73 -12.83 11.88
C ASP A 139 7.52 -11.87 11.80
N ALA A 140 7.02 -11.59 10.58
CA ALA A 140 5.80 -10.81 10.36
C ALA A 140 4.53 -11.64 10.60
N GLN A 141 4.57 -12.95 10.32
CA GLN A 141 3.43 -13.86 10.56
C GLN A 141 3.13 -14.00 12.06
N GLU A 142 4.17 -14.07 12.89
CA GLU A 142 4.04 -14.15 14.35
C GLU A 142 3.47 -12.86 14.98
N TYR A 143 3.65 -11.72 14.33
CA TYR A 143 3.10 -10.44 14.79
C TYR A 143 1.64 -10.22 14.33
N LEU A 144 1.27 -10.69 13.13
CA LEU A 144 -0.06 -10.53 12.54
C LEU A 144 -1.06 -11.57 13.11
N THR A 145 -1.33 -11.49 14.41
CA THR A 145 -2.14 -12.47 15.12
C THR A 145 -3.62 -12.12 15.21
N ARG A 146 -3.99 -10.86 14.99
CA ARG A 146 -5.36 -10.35 15.13
C ARG A 146 -6.15 -10.37 13.84
#